data_AF-A0A7S0IAD7-F1
#
_entry.id   AF-A0A7S0IAD7-F1
#
_cell.length_a   1.000
_cell.length_b   1.000
_cell.length_c   1.000
_cell.angle_alpha   90.00
_cell.angle_beta   90.00
_cell.angle_gamma   90.00
#
_symmetry.space_group_name_H-M   'P 1'
#
loop_
_entity.id
_entity.type
_entity.pdbx_description
1 polymer ?
#
loop_
_entity_poly.entity_id
_entity_poly.type
_entity_poly.pdbx_seq_one_letter_code
_entity_poly.pdbx_strand_id
1 'polypeptide(L)'
;HFPHSRVVTTARARGPVDPPTRPERPIRPTEMGFEGPIPDYDSPTPGGAFEQLLKQYDDSGGLDVLDDESSSGAMNNIVCVSFPLPEARSRLLDDLSGTYDFPVALEPCTQEVANDTIAALHWAQDSSETIERHLCRYGALLLRGFPVRTPRDFAHLTEALGWPNFGYEASGGNAVRRNVVGDRVFTANESPPDKVIPFHHELAQTTRYPHRVAFFCENPAMRGGATPLLDSGNAYARLRSEFPEGLAELQKKGVRYTRVMTVDDRPHSAIGRGWSDTFGVSTPQELEAKLASSGDKLEWLRGAPS
;
A
#
# COMPACT_ATOMS: atom_id res chain seq x y z
N HIS A 1 2.59 -17.39 -0.64
CA HIS A 1 2.63 -17.57 0.82
C HIS A 1 2.31 -16.29 1.62
N PHE A 2 1.60 -15.28 1.07
CA PHE A 2 1.25 -14.05 1.81
C PHE A 2 -0.26 -13.79 1.98
N PRO A 3 -1.13 -14.79 2.23
CA PRO A 3 -2.58 -14.61 2.23
C PRO A 3 -3.13 -13.74 3.38
N HIS A 4 -2.27 -13.18 4.25
CA HIS A 4 -2.70 -12.51 5.48
C HIS A 4 -2.05 -11.13 5.72
N SER A 5 -1.27 -10.61 4.77
CA SER A 5 -0.72 -9.25 4.91
C SER A 5 -1.83 -8.22 4.70
N ARG A 6 -2.07 -7.39 5.71
CA ARG A 6 -3.13 -6.37 5.70
C ARG A 6 -2.53 -4.97 5.75
N VAL A 7 -3.21 -4.00 5.14
CA VAL A 7 -2.75 -2.61 5.10
C VAL A 7 -3.76 -1.69 5.76
N VAL A 8 -3.29 -0.83 6.65
CA VAL A 8 -4.09 0.27 7.19
C VAL A 8 -3.42 1.56 6.80
N THR A 9 -4.19 2.50 6.28
CA THR A 9 -3.71 3.86 6.05
C THR A 9 -4.53 4.81 6.89
N THR A 10 -3.88 5.69 7.65
CA THR A 10 -4.50 6.83 8.32
C THR A 10 -4.11 8.10 7.54
N ALA A 11 -5.10 8.85 7.06
CA ALA A 11 -4.87 10.08 6.32
C ALA A 11 -5.41 11.29 7.08
N ARG A 12 -4.58 12.33 7.21
CA ARG A 12 -5.02 13.66 7.63
C ARG A 12 -5.87 14.28 6.52
N ALA A 13 -7.18 14.34 6.69
CA ALA A 13 -8.07 15.09 5.82
C ALA A 13 -8.51 16.40 6.49
N ARG A 14 -7.77 17.50 6.23
CA ARG A 14 -8.32 18.87 6.18
C ARG A 14 -7.48 19.74 5.23
N GLY A 15 -8.01 20.00 4.04
CA GLY A 15 -7.54 20.98 3.04
C GLY A 15 -8.15 20.74 1.64
N PRO A 16 -8.44 21.81 0.88
CA PRO A 16 -9.78 22.33 0.60
C PRO A 16 -10.62 21.49 -0.38
N VAL A 17 -11.94 21.64 -0.22
CA VAL A 17 -12.98 21.31 -1.20
C VAL A 17 -12.76 22.21 -2.42
N ASP A 18 -12.82 21.61 -3.61
CA ASP A 18 -12.68 22.15 -4.97
C ASP A 18 -11.27 22.22 -5.62
N PRO A 19 -11.11 21.69 -6.86
CA PRO A 19 -9.86 21.75 -7.62
C PRO A 19 -9.73 23.07 -8.39
N PRO A 20 -8.53 23.69 -8.48
CA PRO A 20 -8.27 24.68 -9.51
C PRO A 20 -8.05 23.97 -10.86
N THR A 21 -8.86 24.39 -11.82
CA THR A 21 -8.81 24.16 -13.27
C THR A 21 -7.41 23.92 -13.86
N ARG A 22 -7.28 22.86 -14.65
CA ARG A 22 -6.12 22.50 -15.47
C ARG A 22 -5.93 23.50 -16.64
N PRO A 23 -4.73 24.02 -16.91
CA PRO A 23 -4.37 24.47 -18.25
C PRO A 23 -3.76 23.31 -19.06
N GLU A 24 -4.28 23.11 -20.26
CA GLU A 24 -3.77 22.15 -21.25
C GLU A 24 -2.47 22.63 -21.94
N ARG A 25 -1.77 21.65 -22.52
CA ARG A 25 -0.78 21.65 -23.65
C ARG A 25 0.67 21.27 -23.28
N PRO A 26 1.46 20.75 -24.24
CA PRO A 26 1.39 19.38 -24.75
C PRO A 26 2.74 18.65 -24.64
N ILE A 27 2.71 17.32 -24.59
CA ILE A 27 3.90 16.46 -24.67
C ILE A 27 4.38 16.44 -26.14
N ARG A 28 5.65 16.76 -26.38
CA ARG A 28 6.32 16.51 -27.66
C ARG A 28 6.98 15.12 -27.63
N PRO A 29 6.81 14.29 -28.67
CA PRO A 29 7.67 13.14 -28.94
C PRO A 29 8.73 13.48 -30.00
N THR A 30 9.96 13.00 -29.80
CA THR A 30 10.98 12.79 -30.84
C THR A 30 11.67 11.46 -30.50
N GLU A 31 11.30 10.36 -31.17
CA GLU A 31 12.00 9.69 -32.31
C GLU A 31 13.21 8.86 -31.81
N MET A 32 13.42 7.58 -32.14
CA MET A 32 13.29 6.83 -33.41
C MET A 32 12.99 5.33 -33.11
N GLY A 33 12.44 4.48 -33.98
CA GLY A 33 12.05 4.57 -35.38
C GLY A 33 11.61 3.17 -35.86
N PHE A 34 10.83 3.08 -36.95
CA PHE A 34 10.93 2.09 -38.03
C PHE A 34 9.86 2.37 -39.10
N GLU A 35 10.26 2.15 -40.35
CA GLU A 35 9.71 2.69 -41.61
C GLU A 35 8.46 1.97 -42.16
N GLY A 36 7.59 2.72 -42.85
CA GLY A 36 6.53 2.21 -43.72
C GLY A 36 5.62 3.33 -44.27
N PRO A 37 5.13 3.28 -45.53
CA PRO A 37 4.58 4.43 -46.24
C PRO A 37 3.19 4.86 -45.74
N ILE A 38 2.96 6.17 -45.67
CA ILE A 38 1.72 6.82 -45.22
C ILE A 38 0.77 6.99 -46.42
N PRO A 39 -0.50 6.54 -46.35
CA PRO A 39 -1.55 6.99 -47.26
C PRO A 39 -2.20 8.28 -46.75
N ASP A 40 -2.36 9.21 -47.67
CA ASP A 40 -2.99 10.53 -47.58
C ASP A 40 -4.53 10.42 -47.57
N TYR A 41 -5.24 11.14 -46.69
CA TYR A 41 -6.68 11.40 -46.79
C TYR A 41 -7.11 12.62 -45.95
N ASP A 42 -7.22 13.76 -46.60
CA ASP A 42 -8.11 14.86 -46.25
C ASP A 42 -9.55 14.51 -46.67
N SER A 43 -10.51 14.45 -45.72
CA SER A 43 -11.94 14.88 -45.84
C SER A 43 -12.82 14.33 -44.69
N PRO A 44 -13.92 15.03 -44.31
CA PRO A 44 -14.53 14.94 -42.98
C PRO A 44 -15.78 14.04 -42.92
N THR A 45 -16.10 13.50 -41.74
CA THR A 45 -17.41 12.87 -41.42
C THR A 45 -17.61 12.78 -39.88
N PRO A 46 -18.84 12.59 -39.37
CA PRO A 46 -19.54 13.60 -38.57
C PRO A 46 -19.62 13.28 -37.08
N GLY A 47 -19.78 14.35 -36.30
CA GLY A 47 -20.06 14.29 -34.86
C GLY A 47 -21.42 13.66 -34.53
N GLY A 48 -21.46 12.99 -33.38
CA GLY A 48 -22.68 12.49 -32.79
C GLY A 48 -22.54 11.10 -32.16
N ALA A 49 -21.63 10.92 -31.20
CA ALA A 49 -21.60 9.71 -30.39
C ALA A 49 -21.03 9.89 -28.97
N PHE A 50 -20.69 11.11 -28.56
CA PHE A 50 -20.11 11.36 -27.22
C PHE A 50 -21.06 12.08 -26.26
N GLU A 51 -22.11 12.74 -26.77
CA GLU A 51 -23.12 13.43 -25.94
C GLU A 51 -24.33 12.57 -25.56
N GLN A 52 -24.48 11.36 -26.12
CA GLN A 52 -25.56 10.42 -25.74
C GLN A 52 -25.19 9.46 -24.61
N LEU A 53 -23.92 9.43 -24.16
CA LEU A 53 -23.46 8.57 -23.06
C LEU A 53 -23.47 9.25 -21.68
N LEU A 54 -23.76 10.55 -21.61
CA LEU A 54 -23.78 11.34 -20.36
C LEU A 54 -25.18 11.63 -19.83
N LYS A 55 -26.23 10.96 -20.35
CA LYS A 55 -27.63 11.25 -19.99
C LYS A 55 -28.42 10.08 -19.40
N GLN A 56 -27.75 9.10 -18.79
CA GLN A 56 -28.40 7.94 -18.16
C GLN A 56 -27.89 7.59 -16.76
N TYR A 57 -27.50 8.59 -15.98
CA TYR A 57 -27.32 8.42 -14.54
C TYR A 57 -28.03 9.54 -13.78
N ASP A 58 -29.31 9.32 -13.52
CA ASP A 58 -29.97 9.77 -12.30
C ASP A 58 -31.15 8.83 -11.99
N ASP A 59 -31.46 8.69 -10.70
CA ASP A 59 -32.51 7.88 -10.05
C ASP A 59 -32.27 6.38 -9.76
N SER A 60 -31.61 6.12 -8.64
CA SER A 60 -32.10 5.33 -7.46
C SER A 60 -30.87 4.99 -6.59
N GLY A 61 -30.65 5.58 -5.42
CA GLY A 61 -31.48 5.42 -4.22
C GLY A 61 -31.08 4.14 -3.49
N GLY A 62 -30.21 4.24 -2.47
CA GLY A 62 -29.87 3.12 -1.58
C GLY A 62 -28.57 3.33 -0.77
N LEU A 63 -28.66 3.98 0.38
CA LEU A 63 -27.70 3.84 1.48
C LEU A 63 -27.92 2.46 2.10
N ASP A 64 -27.04 1.50 1.83
CA ASP A 64 -27.07 0.23 2.56
C ASP A 64 -26.24 0.37 3.83
N VAL A 65 -26.94 0.43 4.96
CA VAL A 65 -26.40 0.02 6.27
C VAL A 65 -26.14 -1.48 6.15
N LEU A 66 -24.87 -1.88 6.18
CA LEU A 66 -24.50 -3.29 6.17
C LEU A 66 -24.76 -3.87 7.57
N ASP A 67 -26.01 -4.22 7.84
CA ASP A 67 -26.41 -5.00 9.00
C ASP A 67 -26.07 -6.49 8.77
N ASP A 68 -25.28 -7.05 9.69
CA ASP A 68 -25.10 -8.49 9.84
C ASP A 68 -26.16 -8.99 10.83
N GLU A 69 -27.32 -9.40 10.31
CA GLU A 69 -28.35 -10.06 11.12
C GLU A 69 -27.90 -11.49 11.47
N SER A 70 -27.27 -11.65 12.64
CA SER A 70 -27.49 -12.80 13.54
C SER A 70 -26.61 -12.77 14.79
N SER A 71 -26.78 -11.77 15.67
CA SER A 71 -26.60 -11.97 17.11
C SER A 71 -27.14 -10.80 17.93
N SER A 72 -28.15 -11.08 18.74
CA SER A 72 -28.77 -10.16 19.69
C SER A 72 -27.77 -9.68 20.75
N GLY A 73 -27.40 -8.41 20.70
CA GLY A 73 -26.64 -7.74 21.77
C GLY A 73 -25.88 -6.50 21.30
N ALA A 74 -26.56 -5.36 21.19
CA ALA A 74 -25.97 -4.00 21.17
C ALA A 74 -24.66 -3.80 20.34
N MET A 75 -24.69 -4.05 19.03
CA MET A 75 -23.67 -3.51 18.11
C MET A 75 -24.15 -2.16 17.56
N ASN A 76 -24.20 -1.13 18.41
CA ASN A 76 -24.48 0.23 17.97
C ASN A 76 -23.36 0.69 17.02
N ASN A 77 -23.64 0.96 15.75
CA ASN A 77 -22.94 1.88 14.82
C ASN A 77 -21.54 2.41 15.23
N ILE A 78 -20.57 1.52 15.47
CA ILE A 78 -19.22 1.95 15.88
C ILE A 78 -18.42 2.40 14.66
N VAL A 79 -18.64 1.82 13.48
CA VAL A 79 -17.83 2.11 12.28
C VAL A 79 -18.73 2.63 11.16
N CYS A 80 -18.41 3.82 10.64
CA CYS A 80 -19.10 4.40 9.50
C CYS A 80 -18.23 4.15 8.27
N VAL A 81 -18.67 3.19 7.45
CA VAL A 81 -18.08 2.93 6.14
C VAL A 81 -18.48 4.08 5.25
N SER A 82 -17.51 4.78 4.68
CA SER A 82 -17.76 5.99 3.92
C SER A 82 -17.34 5.85 2.45
N PHE A 83 -17.97 6.74 1.68
CA PHE A 83 -18.00 7.00 0.25
C PHE A 83 -17.02 6.25 -0.68
N PRO A 84 -17.44 5.96 -1.93
CA PRO A 84 -16.53 5.48 -2.95
C PRO A 84 -15.35 6.44 -3.08
N LEU A 85 -14.14 5.93 -2.86
CA LEU A 85 -12.93 6.69 -3.19
C LEU A 85 -12.90 6.79 -4.73
N PRO A 86 -12.75 7.97 -5.33
CA PRO A 86 -12.76 8.12 -6.79
C PRO A 86 -11.76 7.19 -7.50
N GLU A 87 -10.65 6.88 -6.86
CA GLU A 87 -9.61 5.99 -7.35
C GLU A 87 -9.75 4.53 -6.88
N ALA A 88 -10.64 4.24 -5.92
CA ALA A 88 -10.92 2.86 -5.55
C ALA A 88 -11.59 2.13 -6.70
N ARG A 89 -11.35 0.83 -6.74
CA ARG A 89 -11.97 -0.04 -7.72
C ARG A 89 -12.86 -1.01 -6.99
N SER A 90 -14.08 -1.18 -7.49
CA SER A 90 -14.98 -2.21 -6.99
C SER A 90 -14.41 -3.61 -7.23
N ARG A 91 -14.62 -4.49 -6.27
CA ARG A 91 -14.08 -5.84 -6.16
C ARG A 91 -15.20 -6.80 -5.84
N LEU A 92 -15.16 -8.00 -6.40
CA LEU A 92 -16.01 -9.11 -5.97
C LEU A 92 -15.49 -9.65 -4.64
N LEU A 93 -16.39 -10.01 -3.72
CA LEU A 93 -16.03 -10.79 -2.54
C LEU A 93 -15.72 -12.23 -2.99
N ASP A 94 -14.57 -12.75 -2.56
CA ASP A 94 -14.08 -14.09 -2.95
C ASP A 94 -14.97 -15.24 -2.41
N ASP A 95 -15.95 -14.94 -1.55
CA ASP A 95 -16.79 -15.93 -0.86
C ASP A 95 -18.30 -15.59 -0.73
N LEU A 96 -18.78 -14.44 -1.23
CA LEU A 96 -20.19 -14.02 -1.15
C LEU A 96 -20.63 -13.22 -2.39
N SER A 97 -21.93 -13.22 -2.68
CA SER A 97 -22.53 -12.29 -3.66
C SER A 97 -22.34 -10.84 -3.20
N GLY A 98 -21.65 -10.02 -4.00
CA GLY A 98 -21.54 -8.58 -3.78
C GLY A 98 -20.22 -7.99 -4.25
N THR A 99 -20.15 -6.66 -4.25
CA THR A 99 -18.92 -5.93 -4.53
C THR A 99 -18.57 -4.92 -3.44
N TYR A 100 -17.29 -4.62 -3.25
CA TYR A 100 -16.81 -3.58 -2.34
C TYR A 100 -15.68 -2.77 -2.99
N ASP A 101 -15.47 -1.54 -2.53
CA ASP A 101 -14.36 -0.71 -3.00
C ASP A 101 -13.06 -1.03 -2.27
N PHE A 102 -11.96 -1.19 -3.02
CA PHE A 102 -10.64 -1.43 -2.45
C PHE A 102 -9.72 -0.20 -2.59
N PRO A 103 -9.18 0.34 -1.48
CA PRO A 103 -9.44 -0.02 -0.07
C PRO A 103 -10.80 0.48 0.42
N VAL A 104 -11.32 -0.11 1.50
CA VAL A 104 -12.53 0.39 2.17
C VAL A 104 -12.17 1.60 3.04
N ALA A 105 -12.91 2.70 2.89
CA ALA A 105 -12.72 3.90 3.69
C ALA A 105 -13.67 3.91 4.90
N LEU A 106 -13.13 4.28 6.06
CA LEU A 106 -13.85 4.41 7.32
C LEU A 106 -13.69 5.84 7.86
N GLU A 107 -14.76 6.37 8.43
CA GLU A 107 -14.80 7.70 9.05
C GLU A 107 -15.41 7.68 10.46
N PRO A 108 -15.16 8.73 11.27
CA PRO A 108 -15.81 8.89 12.57
C PRO A 108 -17.34 8.92 12.45
N CYS A 109 -18.05 8.13 13.26
CA CYS A 109 -19.51 8.17 13.30
C CYS A 109 -20.09 9.36 14.07
N THR A 110 -19.28 10.08 14.86
CA THR A 110 -19.72 11.24 15.63
C THR A 110 -18.74 12.40 15.51
N GLN A 111 -19.24 13.62 15.68
CA GLN A 111 -18.39 14.81 15.73
C GLN A 111 -17.44 14.82 16.93
N GLU A 112 -17.81 14.13 18.01
CA GLU A 112 -16.93 13.96 19.18
C GLU A 112 -15.69 13.15 18.78
N VAL A 113 -15.89 11.96 18.19
CA VAL A 113 -14.79 11.10 17.68
C VAL A 113 -13.99 11.83 16.59
N ALA A 114 -14.63 12.65 15.76
CA ALA A 114 -13.95 13.38 14.69
C ALA A 114 -13.04 14.53 15.18
N ASN A 115 -13.33 15.12 16.35
CA ASN A 115 -12.68 16.35 16.80
C ASN A 115 -11.85 16.18 18.08
N ASP A 116 -12.08 15.13 18.88
CA ASP A 116 -11.37 14.87 20.13
C ASP A 116 -10.51 13.60 20.04
N THR A 117 -9.21 13.75 20.31
CA THR A 117 -8.24 12.64 20.23
C THR A 117 -8.51 11.56 21.28
N ILE A 118 -8.95 11.90 22.48
CA ILE A 118 -9.22 10.90 23.52
C ILE A 118 -10.46 10.08 23.16
N ALA A 119 -11.53 10.75 22.70
CA ALA A 119 -12.72 10.07 22.19
C ALA A 119 -12.38 9.13 21.02
N ALA A 120 -11.49 9.55 20.11
CA ALA A 120 -11.02 8.71 19.01
C ALA A 120 -10.22 7.48 19.47
N LEU A 121 -9.46 7.60 20.56
CA LEU A 121 -8.71 6.46 21.14
C LEU A 121 -9.64 5.47 21.86
N HIS A 122 -10.66 5.95 22.59
CA HIS A 122 -11.67 5.05 23.16
C HIS A 122 -12.46 4.34 22.06
N TRP A 123 -12.86 5.07 21.02
CA TRP A 123 -13.46 4.48 19.83
C TRP A 123 -12.58 3.38 19.21
N ALA A 124 -11.27 3.61 19.10
CA ALA A 124 -10.34 2.63 18.56
C ALA A 124 -10.25 1.37 19.43
N GLN A 125 -10.29 1.50 20.75
CA GLN A 125 -10.34 0.36 21.68
C GLN A 125 -11.64 -0.44 21.50
N ASP A 126 -12.77 0.24 21.53
CA ASP A 126 -14.11 -0.37 21.44
C ASP A 126 -14.36 -1.00 20.06
N SER A 127 -13.76 -0.44 19.00
CA SER A 127 -13.90 -0.92 17.62
C SER A 127 -12.86 -1.94 17.18
N SER A 128 -11.86 -2.24 18.02
CA SER A 128 -10.68 -3.02 17.63
C SER A 128 -10.99 -4.36 16.96
N GLU A 129 -11.92 -5.14 17.50
CA GLU A 129 -12.35 -6.42 16.91
C GLU A 129 -13.04 -6.22 15.56
N THR A 130 -13.93 -5.22 15.46
CA THR A 130 -14.63 -4.88 14.22
C THR A 130 -13.65 -4.45 13.14
N ILE A 131 -12.65 -3.62 13.47
CA ILE A 131 -11.59 -3.20 12.55
C ILE A 131 -10.78 -4.41 12.08
N GLU A 132 -10.46 -5.34 12.98
CA GLU A 132 -9.74 -6.56 12.62
C GLU A 132 -10.54 -7.44 11.65
N ARG A 133 -11.85 -7.60 11.89
CA ARG A 133 -12.76 -8.34 11.00
C ARG A 133 -12.85 -7.67 9.62
N HIS A 134 -12.92 -6.35 9.58
CA HIS A 134 -12.90 -5.59 8.33
C HIS A 134 -11.57 -5.77 7.58
N LEU A 135 -10.44 -5.74 8.27
CA LEU A 135 -9.14 -6.04 7.66
C LEU A 135 -9.07 -7.48 7.14
N CYS A 136 -9.71 -8.45 7.81
CA CYS A 136 -9.78 -9.84 7.33
C CYS A 136 -10.49 -9.91 5.99
N ARG A 137 -11.62 -9.21 5.92
CA ARG A 137 -12.55 -9.29 4.81
C ARG A 137 -12.08 -8.48 3.60
N TYR A 138 -11.58 -7.27 3.83
CA TYR A 138 -11.30 -6.30 2.75
C TYR A 138 -9.81 -6.15 2.44
N GLY A 139 -8.92 -6.69 3.27
CA GLY A 139 -7.46 -6.66 3.08
C GLY A 139 -6.80 -5.29 3.33
N ALA A 140 -7.49 -4.18 3.04
CA ALA A 140 -7.00 -2.84 3.28
C ALA A 140 -8.09 -1.86 3.74
N LEU A 141 -7.76 -1.05 4.75
CA LEU A 141 -8.61 0.01 5.29
C LEU A 141 -7.96 1.39 5.22
N LEU A 142 -8.74 2.40 4.89
CA LEU A 142 -8.39 3.81 5.01
C LEU A 142 -9.20 4.46 6.13
N LEU A 143 -8.54 4.86 7.22
CA LEU A 143 -9.14 5.66 8.29
C LEU A 143 -8.97 7.15 7.96
N ARG A 144 -10.07 7.84 7.64
CA ARG A 144 -10.08 9.25 7.23
C ARG A 144 -10.99 10.07 8.15
N GLY A 145 -10.57 11.31 8.44
CA GLY A 145 -11.38 12.24 9.25
C GLY A 145 -11.17 12.13 10.77
N PHE A 146 -10.37 11.17 11.24
CA PHE A 146 -9.98 11.05 12.65
C PHE A 146 -8.99 12.15 13.06
N PRO A 147 -9.00 12.58 14.34
CA PRO A 147 -8.14 13.64 14.88
C PRO A 147 -6.71 13.15 15.19
N VAL A 148 -6.09 12.44 14.24
CA VAL A 148 -4.71 11.93 14.31
C VAL A 148 -3.80 12.91 13.56
N ARG A 149 -3.00 13.70 14.28
CA ARG A 149 -2.27 14.83 13.69
C ARG A 149 -0.76 14.67 13.78
N THR A 150 -0.27 13.90 14.73
CA THR A 150 1.15 13.73 15.00
C THR A 150 1.54 12.24 14.95
N PRO A 151 2.83 11.93 14.77
CA PRO A 151 3.34 10.56 14.92
C PRO A 151 3.00 9.92 16.26
N ARG A 152 2.87 10.72 17.34
CA ARG A 152 2.48 10.23 18.67
C ARG A 152 1.00 9.84 18.73
N ASP A 153 0.12 10.64 18.12
CA ASP A 153 -1.30 10.29 18.02
C ASP A 153 -1.48 8.99 17.23
N PHE A 154 -0.68 8.82 16.16
CA PHE A 154 -0.68 7.61 15.36
C PHE A 154 -0.21 6.39 16.17
N ALA A 155 0.87 6.53 16.95
CA ALA A 155 1.33 5.48 17.86
C ALA A 155 0.21 5.06 18.82
N HIS A 156 -0.41 6.02 19.51
CA HIS A 156 -1.50 5.76 20.45
C HIS A 156 -2.71 5.11 19.78
N LEU A 157 -3.07 5.52 18.55
CA LEU A 157 -4.17 4.90 17.80
C LEU A 157 -3.88 3.41 17.53
N THR A 158 -2.68 3.08 17.05
CA THR A 158 -2.32 1.68 16.78
C THR A 158 -2.25 0.84 18.07
N GLU A 159 -1.90 1.45 19.20
CA GLU A 159 -1.92 0.82 20.52
C GLU A 159 -3.35 0.60 21.02
N ALA A 160 -4.22 1.59 20.85
CA ALA A 160 -5.65 1.53 21.18
C ALA A 160 -6.36 0.42 20.38
N LEU A 161 -5.99 0.23 19.11
CA LEU A 161 -6.46 -0.89 18.28
C LEU A 161 -5.91 -2.27 18.71
N GLY A 162 -5.06 -2.32 19.75
CA GLY A 162 -4.50 -3.56 20.29
C GLY A 162 -3.43 -4.19 19.40
N TRP A 163 -2.83 -3.44 18.48
CA TRP A 163 -1.86 -4.03 17.55
C TRP A 163 -0.47 -4.16 18.19
N PRO A 164 0.08 -5.39 18.25
CA PRO A 164 1.40 -5.61 18.81
C PRO A 164 2.47 -4.93 17.96
N ASN A 165 3.50 -4.40 18.60
CA ASN A 165 4.61 -3.81 17.86
C ASN A 165 5.40 -4.91 17.12
N PHE A 166 5.80 -4.63 15.88
CA PHE A 166 6.67 -5.51 15.12
C PHE A 166 8.10 -4.98 15.18
N GLY A 167 8.95 -5.64 15.96
CA GLY A 167 10.36 -5.27 16.05
C GLY A 167 11.09 -5.46 14.72
N TYR A 168 11.30 -4.35 13.98
CA TYR A 168 11.90 -4.36 12.64
C TYR A 168 13.35 -4.86 12.64
N GLU A 169 14.15 -4.52 13.65
CA GLU A 169 15.56 -4.97 13.75
C GLU A 169 15.68 -6.49 13.75
N ALA A 170 14.76 -7.17 14.44
CA ALA A 170 14.72 -8.64 14.51
C ALA A 170 14.10 -9.30 13.26
N SER A 171 13.75 -8.53 12.22
CA SER A 171 13.17 -9.06 10.98
C SER A 171 14.20 -9.35 9.88
N GLY A 172 15.41 -8.82 10.00
CA GLY A 172 16.42 -8.88 8.94
C GLY A 172 16.07 -7.98 7.74
N GLY A 173 15.27 -6.94 7.96
CA GLY A 173 14.92 -5.94 6.94
C GLY A 173 16.08 -5.00 6.59
N ASN A 174 16.20 -4.66 5.31
CA ASN A 174 17.37 -3.96 4.77
C ASN A 174 17.14 -2.48 4.46
N ALA A 175 15.92 -1.95 4.71
CA ALA A 175 15.64 -0.55 4.50
C ALA A 175 16.17 0.29 5.68
N VAL A 176 16.72 1.47 5.34
CA VAL A 176 17.03 2.53 6.32
C VAL A 176 15.71 3.11 6.82
N ARG A 177 15.54 3.09 8.14
CA ARG A 177 14.37 3.59 8.85
C ARG A 177 14.88 4.46 10.00
N ARG A 178 14.25 5.61 10.22
CA ARG A 178 14.51 6.46 11.38
C ARG A 178 13.32 6.39 12.32
N ASN A 179 13.59 5.98 13.55
CA ASN A 179 12.60 5.97 14.62
C ASN A 179 12.12 7.41 14.93
N VAL A 180 10.80 7.57 15.00
CA VAL A 180 10.12 8.84 15.27
C VAL A 180 9.43 8.78 16.64
N VAL A 181 8.78 7.66 16.98
CA VAL A 181 8.18 7.42 18.29
C VAL A 181 8.54 6.00 18.75
N GLY A 182 9.49 5.92 19.68
CA GLY A 182 10.02 4.64 20.16
C GLY A 182 10.49 3.77 19.00
N ASP A 183 10.21 2.47 19.08
CA ASP A 183 10.45 1.47 18.03
C ASP A 183 9.18 1.14 17.21
N ARG A 184 8.07 1.86 17.44
CA ARG A 184 6.75 1.59 16.83
C ARG A 184 6.48 2.44 15.59
N VAL A 185 6.87 3.71 15.61
CA VAL A 185 6.66 4.63 14.47
C VAL A 185 8.02 5.06 13.95
N PHE A 186 8.24 4.81 12.67
CA PHE A 186 9.46 5.15 11.96
C PHE A 186 9.13 5.66 10.55
N THR A 187 10.07 6.37 9.94
CA THR A 187 9.88 6.90 8.58
C THR A 187 9.74 5.77 7.55
N ALA A 188 8.92 6.00 6.51
CA ALA A 188 8.91 5.14 5.33
C ALA A 188 10.24 5.26 4.55
N ASN A 189 10.52 4.29 3.68
CA ASN A 189 11.75 4.24 2.86
C ASN A 189 12.17 5.61 2.31
N GLU A 190 13.41 5.99 2.54
CA GLU A 190 14.02 7.25 2.08
C GLU A 190 14.54 7.14 0.63
N SER A 191 13.87 6.37 -0.23
CA SER A 191 14.20 6.38 -1.66
C SER A 191 14.01 7.79 -2.23
N PRO A 192 14.84 8.21 -3.21
CA PRO A 192 14.69 9.53 -3.80
C PRO A 192 13.26 9.76 -4.31
N PRO A 193 12.68 10.96 -4.14
CA PRO A 193 11.26 11.22 -4.39
C PRO A 193 10.87 11.09 -5.87
N ASP A 194 11.83 11.08 -6.80
CA ASP A 194 11.64 10.86 -8.23
C ASP A 194 11.59 9.37 -8.62
N LYS A 195 11.85 8.45 -7.68
CA LYS A 195 11.87 7.01 -7.96
C LYS A 195 10.56 6.35 -7.60
N VAL A 196 10.06 5.55 -8.52
CA VAL A 196 8.91 4.67 -8.28
C VAL A 196 9.36 3.49 -7.44
N ILE A 197 8.67 3.25 -6.33
CA ILE A 197 8.84 2.04 -5.53
C ILE A 197 7.97 0.93 -6.16
N PRO A 198 8.55 -0.19 -6.63
CA PRO A 198 7.78 -1.30 -7.19
C PRO A 198 6.83 -1.92 -6.18
N PHE A 199 5.74 -2.52 -6.64
CA PHE A 199 4.87 -3.31 -5.76
C PHE A 199 5.63 -4.48 -5.13
N HIS A 200 5.42 -4.66 -3.83
CA HIS A 200 5.98 -5.75 -3.05
C HIS A 200 5.13 -5.97 -1.79
N HIS A 201 5.28 -7.15 -1.18
CA HIS A 201 4.87 -7.33 0.21
C HIS A 201 6.01 -6.86 1.13
N GLU A 202 5.65 -6.21 2.24
CA GLU A 202 6.62 -5.76 3.24
C GLU A 202 7.42 -6.97 3.75
N LEU A 203 8.74 -6.91 3.64
CA LEU A 203 9.67 -7.97 4.06
C LEU A 203 9.40 -9.35 3.42
N ALA A 204 8.98 -9.38 2.14
CA ALA A 204 8.67 -10.61 1.41
C ALA A 204 9.82 -11.64 1.33
N GLN A 205 11.07 -11.21 1.51
CA GLN A 205 12.26 -12.07 1.45
C GLN A 205 12.80 -12.48 2.83
N THR A 206 12.10 -12.15 3.93
CA THR A 206 12.53 -12.54 5.28
C THR A 206 11.64 -13.65 5.84
N THR A 207 12.16 -14.41 6.80
CA THR A 207 11.38 -15.46 7.50
C THR A 207 10.42 -14.87 8.54
N ARG A 208 10.64 -13.63 8.96
CA ARG A 208 9.82 -12.89 9.93
C ARG A 208 9.32 -11.61 9.27
N TYR A 209 8.05 -11.61 8.90
CA TYR A 209 7.37 -10.51 8.22
C TYR A 209 6.12 -10.09 9.00
N PRO A 210 5.65 -8.84 8.85
CA PRO A 210 4.49 -8.36 9.58
C PRO A 210 3.18 -8.89 8.97
N HIS A 211 2.22 -9.19 9.84
CA HIS A 211 0.83 -9.48 9.42
C HIS A 211 0.07 -8.22 9.01
N ARG A 212 0.49 -7.05 9.52
CA ARG A 212 -0.14 -5.74 9.25
C ARG A 212 0.94 -4.69 9.02
N VAL A 213 0.70 -3.80 8.08
CA VAL A 213 1.46 -2.56 7.94
C VAL A 213 0.51 -1.38 8.05
N ALA A 214 0.90 -0.38 8.84
CA ALA A 214 0.12 0.83 9.04
C ALA A 214 0.90 2.05 8.55
N PHE A 215 0.27 2.86 7.69
CA PHE A 215 0.83 4.10 7.16
C PHE A 215 0.10 5.31 7.73
N PHE A 216 0.85 6.38 8.03
CA PHE A 216 0.30 7.65 8.49
C PHE A 216 0.80 8.80 7.62
N CYS A 217 -0.12 9.63 7.15
CA CYS A 217 0.18 10.86 6.43
C CYS A 217 0.12 12.06 7.38
N GLU A 218 1.29 12.50 7.88
CA GLU A 218 1.41 13.72 8.67
C GLU A 218 1.25 14.98 7.80
N ASN A 219 1.90 14.97 6.64
CA ASN A 219 1.93 16.05 5.67
C ASN A 219 1.59 15.51 4.27
N PRO A 220 0.40 15.81 3.72
CA PRO A 220 0.04 15.36 2.39
C PRO A 220 0.91 16.03 1.32
N ALA A 221 1.34 15.27 0.32
CA ALA A 221 2.08 15.81 -0.81
C ALA A 221 1.17 16.67 -1.69
N MET A 222 1.69 17.78 -2.22
CA MET A 222 0.95 18.65 -3.15
C MET A 222 0.59 17.92 -4.47
N ARG A 223 1.48 17.02 -4.92
CA ARG A 223 1.33 16.18 -6.12
C ARG A 223 2.12 14.90 -5.94
N GLY A 224 1.63 13.79 -6.50
CA GLY A 224 2.29 12.48 -6.37
C GLY A 224 2.35 12.01 -4.91
N GLY A 225 3.35 11.20 -4.57
CA GLY A 225 3.59 10.76 -3.18
C GLY A 225 2.52 9.82 -2.59
N ALA A 226 1.52 9.43 -3.38
CA ALA A 226 0.58 8.41 -2.98
C ALA A 226 1.30 7.07 -2.74
N THR A 227 0.77 6.26 -1.84
CA THR A 227 1.18 4.87 -1.63
C THR A 227 0.17 3.99 -2.36
N PRO A 228 0.45 3.54 -3.61
CA PRO A 228 -0.48 2.70 -4.34
C PRO A 228 -0.63 1.36 -3.63
N LEU A 229 -1.86 0.87 -3.53
CA LEU A 229 -2.15 -0.45 -2.99
C LEU A 229 -2.61 -1.38 -4.12
N LEU A 230 -2.12 -2.61 -4.08
CA LEU A 230 -2.51 -3.67 -5.00
C LEU A 230 -3.00 -4.87 -4.19
N ASP A 231 -4.19 -5.35 -4.53
CA ASP A 231 -4.72 -6.59 -3.99
C ASP A 231 -3.97 -7.78 -4.61
N SER A 232 -3.13 -8.42 -3.79
CA SER A 232 -2.32 -9.57 -4.17
C SER A 232 -3.16 -10.82 -4.47
N GLY A 233 -4.33 -10.98 -3.84
CA GLY A 233 -5.22 -12.13 -4.06
C GLY A 233 -5.84 -12.07 -5.46
N ASN A 234 -6.37 -10.91 -5.82
CA ASN A 234 -6.87 -10.67 -7.17
C ASN A 234 -5.75 -10.76 -8.22
N ALA A 235 -4.57 -10.19 -7.94
CA ALA A 235 -3.41 -10.31 -8.82
C ALA A 235 -3.02 -11.79 -9.06
N TYR A 236 -3.04 -12.62 -8.01
CA TYR A 236 -2.82 -14.06 -8.12
C TYR A 236 -3.90 -14.77 -8.92
N ALA A 237 -5.18 -14.44 -8.70
CA ALA A 237 -6.30 -15.02 -9.44
C ALA A 237 -6.19 -14.73 -10.94
N ARG A 238 -5.82 -13.49 -11.30
CA ARG A 238 -5.55 -13.09 -12.69
C ARG A 238 -4.33 -13.79 -13.28
N LEU A 239 -3.23 -13.89 -12.53
CA LEU A 239 -2.05 -14.66 -12.97
C LEU A 239 -2.42 -16.11 -13.26
N ARG A 240 -3.26 -16.72 -12.42
CA ARG A 240 -3.74 -18.09 -12.60
C ARG A 240 -4.59 -18.25 -13.85
N SER A 241 -5.44 -17.28 -14.20
CA SER A 241 -6.29 -17.36 -15.40
C SER A 241 -5.54 -16.98 -16.68
N GLU A 242 -4.71 -15.94 -16.64
CA GLU A 242 -4.05 -15.36 -17.81
C GLU A 242 -2.69 -16.04 -18.12
N PHE A 243 -2.02 -16.63 -17.13
CA PHE A 243 -0.69 -17.24 -17.29
C PHE A 243 -0.50 -18.54 -16.47
N PRO A 244 -1.35 -19.56 -16.67
CA PRO A 244 -1.37 -20.78 -15.84
C PRO A 244 -0.07 -21.60 -15.91
N GLU A 245 0.53 -21.76 -17.10
CA GLU A 245 1.74 -22.56 -17.27
C GLU A 245 2.94 -21.95 -16.55
N GLY A 246 3.12 -20.64 -16.68
CA GLY A 246 4.20 -19.96 -15.98
C GLY A 246 3.97 -19.90 -14.48
N LEU A 247 2.73 -19.78 -14.00
CA LEU A 247 2.42 -19.92 -12.59
C LEU A 247 2.79 -21.32 -12.06
N ALA A 248 2.49 -22.38 -12.81
CA ALA A 248 2.86 -23.76 -12.44
C ALA A 248 4.40 -23.92 -12.36
N GLU A 249 5.13 -23.34 -13.31
CA GLU A 249 6.60 -23.34 -13.28
C GLU A 249 7.17 -22.56 -12.08
N LEU A 250 6.58 -21.40 -11.75
CA LEU A 250 6.95 -20.62 -10.56
C LEU A 250 6.67 -21.40 -9.26
N GLN A 251 5.55 -22.11 -9.18
CA GLN A 251 5.21 -22.94 -8.02
C GLN A 251 6.17 -24.12 -7.88
N LYS A 252 6.57 -24.73 -9.00
CA LYS A 252 7.50 -25.88 -9.02
C LYS A 252 8.94 -25.49 -8.70
N LYS A 253 9.42 -24.38 -9.26
CA LYS A 253 10.84 -23.98 -9.21
C LYS A 253 11.14 -22.92 -8.15
N GLY A 254 10.12 -22.19 -7.71
CA GLY A 254 10.29 -20.98 -6.92
C GLY A 254 10.95 -19.85 -7.71
N VAL A 255 11.53 -18.90 -6.98
CA VAL A 255 12.27 -17.75 -7.51
C VAL A 255 13.64 -17.63 -6.85
N ARG A 256 14.61 -17.09 -7.57
CA ARG A 256 15.94 -16.76 -7.04
C ARG A 256 16.13 -15.26 -7.07
N TYR A 257 16.47 -14.69 -5.91
CA TYR A 257 16.90 -13.30 -5.80
C TYR A 257 18.42 -13.23 -5.74
N THR A 258 19.02 -12.37 -6.56
CA THR A 258 20.45 -12.08 -6.53
C THR A 258 20.63 -10.60 -6.26
N ARG A 259 21.43 -10.27 -5.25
CA ARG A 259 21.73 -8.89 -4.87
C ARG A 259 23.24 -8.70 -4.91
N VAL A 260 23.68 -7.72 -5.69
CA VAL A 260 25.06 -7.24 -5.66
C VAL A 260 25.12 -6.07 -4.69
N MET A 261 26.01 -6.15 -3.71
CA MET A 261 26.07 -5.21 -2.60
C MET A 261 27.48 -4.65 -2.47
N THR A 262 27.57 -3.36 -2.13
CA THR A 262 28.83 -2.72 -1.78
C THR A 262 29.15 -2.87 -0.31
N VAL A 263 30.38 -2.54 0.08
CA VAL A 263 30.76 -2.43 1.49
C VAL A 263 29.97 -1.29 2.14
N ASP A 264 30.03 -0.10 1.53
CA ASP A 264 29.38 1.11 2.05
C ASP A 264 27.97 1.32 1.51
N ASP A 265 27.17 2.06 2.29
CA ASP A 265 25.86 2.56 1.90
C ASP A 265 25.94 3.60 0.77
N ARG A 266 25.03 3.51 -0.18
CA ARG A 266 24.86 4.43 -1.31
C ARG A 266 23.52 5.16 -1.19
N PRO A 267 23.45 6.32 -0.52
CA PRO A 267 22.19 6.98 -0.14
C PRO A 267 21.30 7.39 -1.31
N HIS A 268 21.84 7.48 -2.54
CA HIS A 268 21.08 7.82 -3.75
C HIS A 268 20.62 6.61 -4.58
N SER A 269 20.82 5.39 -4.09
CA SER A 269 20.38 4.16 -4.76
C SER A 269 19.23 3.50 -3.98
N ALA A 270 18.18 3.09 -4.70
CA ALA A 270 17.03 2.39 -4.11
C ALA A 270 17.40 1.04 -3.46
N ILE A 271 18.53 0.45 -3.85
CA ILE A 271 19.11 -0.77 -3.26
C ILE A 271 20.46 -0.50 -2.58
N GLY A 272 20.70 0.76 -2.21
CA GLY A 272 22.01 1.29 -1.89
C GLY A 272 22.63 0.80 -0.58
N ARG A 273 21.88 0.14 0.30
CA ARG A 273 22.46 -0.34 1.56
C ARG A 273 23.56 -1.39 1.30
N GLY A 274 24.73 -1.16 1.88
CA GLY A 274 25.88 -2.07 1.84
C GLY A 274 25.64 -3.36 2.62
N TRP A 275 26.51 -4.35 2.45
CA TRP A 275 26.36 -5.66 3.11
C TRP A 275 26.61 -5.56 4.61
N SER A 276 27.53 -4.69 5.05
CA SER A 276 27.82 -4.46 6.47
C SER A 276 26.56 -4.08 7.24
N ASP A 277 25.87 -3.01 6.80
CA ASP A 277 24.68 -2.49 7.46
C ASP A 277 23.41 -3.32 7.19
N THR A 278 23.37 -4.08 6.10
CA THR A 278 22.27 -5.01 5.82
C THR A 278 22.30 -6.18 6.80
N PHE A 279 23.48 -6.74 7.05
CA PHE A 279 23.61 -7.94 7.87
C PHE A 279 24.02 -7.65 9.32
N GLY A 280 24.34 -6.39 9.64
CA GLY A 280 24.76 -5.94 10.97
C GLY A 280 26.09 -6.57 11.37
N VAL A 281 27.06 -6.58 10.47
CA VAL A 281 28.38 -7.22 10.61
C VAL A 281 29.46 -6.29 10.10
N SER A 282 30.66 -6.35 10.68
CA SER A 282 31.75 -5.43 10.33
C SER A 282 32.82 -6.09 9.45
N THR A 283 32.84 -7.41 9.34
CA THR A 283 33.87 -8.16 8.60
C THR A 283 33.31 -9.18 7.61
N PRO A 284 34.03 -9.47 6.51
CA PRO A 284 33.69 -10.56 5.61
C PRO A 284 33.45 -11.91 6.31
N GLN A 285 34.27 -12.22 7.31
CA GLN A 285 34.21 -13.48 8.05
C GLN A 285 32.93 -13.57 8.90
N GLU A 286 32.51 -12.47 9.52
CA GLU A 286 31.22 -12.41 10.23
C GLU A 286 30.04 -12.61 9.28
N LEU A 287 30.09 -12.02 8.08
CA LEU A 287 29.06 -12.22 7.06
C LEU A 287 28.97 -13.70 6.63
N GLU A 288 30.11 -14.30 6.30
CA GLU A 288 30.21 -15.72 5.93
C GLU A 288 29.61 -16.63 7.01
N ALA A 289 29.99 -16.41 8.28
CA ALA A 289 29.47 -17.17 9.41
C ALA A 289 27.95 -16.97 9.60
N LYS A 290 27.46 -15.74 9.42
CA LYS A 290 26.02 -15.42 9.53
C LYS A 290 25.21 -16.09 8.44
N LEU A 291 25.72 -16.10 7.20
CA LEU A 291 25.00 -16.67 6.06
C LEU A 291 25.09 -18.20 5.99
N ALA A 292 26.10 -18.82 6.62
CA ALA A 292 26.26 -20.27 6.63
C ALA A 292 25.03 -21.06 7.12
N SER A 293 24.20 -20.46 7.99
CA SER A 293 22.97 -21.06 8.51
C SER A 293 21.69 -20.68 7.75
N SER A 294 21.76 -19.69 6.85
CA SER A 294 20.60 -19.11 6.15
C SER A 294 20.23 -19.80 4.83
N GLY A 295 21.14 -20.61 4.28
CA GLY A 295 20.99 -21.21 2.94
C GLY A 295 21.30 -20.25 1.79
N ASP A 296 21.64 -18.99 2.08
CA ASP A 296 22.08 -18.02 1.10
C ASP A 296 23.45 -18.36 0.52
N LYS A 297 23.67 -18.01 -0.75
CA LYS A 297 24.97 -18.16 -1.43
C LYS A 297 25.66 -16.81 -1.51
N LEU A 298 26.85 -16.72 -0.92
CA LEU A 298 27.72 -15.56 -0.96
C LEU A 298 28.82 -15.73 -2.01
N GLU A 299 29.06 -14.69 -2.80
CA GLU A 299 30.20 -14.59 -3.72
C GLU A 299 30.88 -13.23 -3.54
N TRP A 300 32.17 -13.24 -3.23
CA TRP A 300 32.97 -12.03 -3.16
C TRP A 300 33.43 -11.60 -4.55
N LEU A 301 32.86 -10.50 -5.05
CA LEU A 301 33.27 -9.90 -6.32
C LEU A 301 34.57 -9.09 -6.12
N ARG A 302 35.54 -9.26 -7.01
CA ARG A 302 36.70 -8.35 -7.05
C ARG A 302 36.22 -6.97 -7.50
N GLY A 303 36.52 -5.94 -6.71
CA GLY A 303 36.17 -4.56 -7.08
C GLY A 303 36.81 -4.16 -8.42
N ALA A 304 36.11 -3.36 -9.22
CA ALA A 304 36.78 -2.56 -10.24
C ALA A 304 37.82 -1.66 -9.52
N PRO A 305 39.04 -1.50 -10.07
CA PRO A 305 39.97 -0.52 -9.52
C PRO A 305 39.29 0.84 -9.47
N SER A 306 39.41 1.51 -8.33
CA SER A 306 38.98 2.89 -8.11
C SER A 306 39.54 3.85 -9.15
#